data_AF-A0A370JZE4-F1
#
_entry.id   AF-A0A370JZE4-F1
#
_cell.length_a   1.000
_cell.length_b   1.000
_cell.length_c   1.000
_cell.angle_alpha   90.00
_cell.angle_beta   90.00
_cell.angle_gamma   90.00
#
_symmetry.space_group_name_H-M   'P 1'
#
loop_
_entity.id
_entity.type
_entity.pdbx_description
1 polymer ?
#
loop_
_entity_poly.entity_id
_entity_poly.type
_entity_poly.pdbx_seq_one_letter_code
_entity_poly.pdbx_strand_id
1 'polypeptide(L)' 'MRIEVAVMMQVNVPDDTDLDDLSLEIDESGLRFLSNGKTVANAGDIEDYYIDEVEVEDEEEDEEE' A
#
# COMPACT_ATOMS: atom_id res chain seq x y z
N MET A 1 15.36 14.90 -1.06
CA MET A 1 13.91 15.12 -0.90
C MET A 1 13.31 13.78 -0.51
N ARG A 2 12.54 13.71 0.58
CA ARG A 2 11.93 12.49 1.13
C ARG A 2 10.43 12.77 1.22
N ILE A 3 9.61 11.84 0.74
CA ILE A 3 8.16 11.92 0.78
C ILE A 3 7.69 10.73 1.60
N GLU A 4 6.75 10.96 2.51
CA GLU A 4 6.09 9.91 3.28
C GLU A 4 4.66 9.77 2.74
N VAL A 5 4.28 8.55 2.40
CA VAL A 5 3.00 8.26 1.75
C VAL A 5 2.36 7.07 2.46
N ALA A 6 1.08 7.20 2.79
CA ALA A 6 0.25 6.09 3.21
C ALA A 6 -0.56 5.60 2.00
N VAL A 7 -0.50 4.29 1.73
CA VAL A 7 -1.26 3.66 0.63
C VAL A 7 -2.19 2.62 1.22
N MET A 8 -3.48 2.76 0.95
CA MET A 8 -4.46 1.71 1.18
C MET A 8 -4.63 0.89 -0.10
N MET A 9 -4.64 -0.43 0.01
CA MET A 9 -4.78 -1.34 -1.13
C MET A 9 -5.95 -2.29 -0.91
N GLN A 10 -6.70 -2.57 -1.97
CA GLN A 10 -7.69 -3.64 -2.01
C GLN A 10 -7.15 -4.79 -2.85
N VAL A 11 -7.04 -5.96 -2.23
CA VAL A 11 -6.42 -7.13 -2.85
C VAL A 11 -7.34 -8.32 -2.70
N ASN A 12 -7.51 -9.04 -3.80
CA ASN A 12 -8.29 -10.26 -3.80
C ASN A 12 -7.43 -11.42 -3.32
N VAL A 13 -7.88 -12.11 -2.28
CA VAL A 13 -7.20 -13.28 -1.71
C VAL A 13 -8.15 -14.48 -1.72
N PRO A 14 -7.64 -15.72 -1.83
CA PRO A 14 -8.47 -16.92 -1.73
C PRO A 14 -9.35 -16.95 -0.48
N ASP A 15 -10.57 -17.48 -0.59
CA ASP A 15 -11.53 -17.55 0.53
C ASP A 15 -11.04 -18.37 1.74
N ASP A 16 -10.07 -19.27 1.53
CA ASP A 16 -9.44 -20.08 2.57
C ASP A 16 -8.18 -19.43 3.18
N THR A 17 -7.88 -18.18 2.82
CA THR A 17 -6.76 -17.43 3.37
C THR A 17 -7.01 -17.09 4.84
N ASP A 18 -6.06 -17.46 5.69
CA ASP A 18 -6.05 -17.01 7.08
C ASP A 18 -5.55 -15.57 7.14
N LEU A 19 -6.46 -14.65 7.48
CA LEU A 19 -6.20 -13.22 7.53
C LEU A 19 -5.43 -12.80 8.80
N ASP A 20 -5.48 -13.59 9.86
CA ASP A 20 -4.80 -13.26 11.12
C ASP A 20 -3.27 -13.40 10.99
N ASP A 21 -2.80 -14.23 10.05
CA ASP A 21 -1.38 -14.43 9.71
C ASP A 21 -0.99 -13.74 8.39
N LEU A 22 -1.83 -12.82 7.88
CA LEU A 22 -1.54 -12.11 6.64
C LEU A 22 -0.35 -11.16 6.84
N SER A 23 0.65 -11.29 5.99
CA SER A 23 1.85 -10.45 5.98
C SER A 23 2.17 -9.95 4.58
N LEU A 24 2.79 -8.77 4.51
CA LEU A 24 3.24 -8.13 3.29
C LEU A 24 4.76 -8.23 3.18
N GLU A 25 5.25 -8.77 2.08
CA GLU A 25 6.67 -8.75 1.72
C GLU A 25 6.89 -7.88 0.49
N ILE A 26 7.95 -7.07 0.56
CA ILE A 26 8.41 -6.24 -0.54
C ILE A 26 9.90 -6.51 -0.73
N ASP A 27 10.27 -7.09 -1.87
CA ASP A 27 11.64 -7.39 -2.23
C ASP A 27 11.95 -6.99 -3.69
N GLU A 28 13.11 -7.40 -4.22
CA GLU A 28 13.52 -7.12 -5.60
C GLU A 28 12.56 -7.69 -6.66
N SER A 29 11.78 -8.70 -6.30
CA SER A 29 10.76 -9.33 -7.16
C SER A 29 9.40 -8.61 -7.09
N GLY A 30 9.25 -7.65 -6.17
CA GLY A 30 8.05 -6.84 -5.99
C GLY A 30 7.27 -7.16 -4.71
N LEU A 31 5.97 -6.90 -4.76
CA LEU A 31 5.06 -6.96 -3.62
C LEU A 31 4.29 -8.30 -3.60
N ARG A 32 4.30 -8.97 -2.44
CA ARG A 32 3.60 -10.25 -2.21
C ARG A 32 2.87 -10.25 -0.88
N PHE A 33 1.70 -10.88 -0.87
CA PHE A 33 0.93 -11.16 0.34
C PHE A 33 1.10 -12.63 0.71
N LEU A 34 1.47 -12.89 1.95
CA LEU A 34 1.71 -14.23 2.47
C LEU A 34 0.74 -14.54 3.62
N SER A 35 0.25 -15.76 3.66
CA SER A 35 -0.46 -16.32 4.81
C SER A 35 0.09 -17.72 5.06
N ASN A 36 0.40 -18.04 6.32
CA ASN A 36 1.05 -19.29 6.72
C ASN A 36 2.34 -19.59 5.94
N GLY A 37 3.11 -18.54 5.63
CA GLY A 37 4.36 -18.60 4.86
C GLY A 37 4.20 -18.96 3.37
N LYS A 38 2.98 -18.93 2.83
CA LYS A 38 2.70 -19.17 1.40
C LYS A 38 2.17 -17.90 0.75
N THR A 39 2.57 -17.64 -0.49
CA THR A 39 2.02 -16.54 -1.27
C THR A 39 0.56 -16.80 -1.61
N VAL A 40 -0.32 -15.88 -1.22
CA VAL A 40 -1.77 -15.93 -1.47
C VAL A 40 -2.24 -14.87 -2.48
N ALA A 41 -1.50 -13.77 -2.61
CA ALA A 41 -1.70 -12.76 -3.64
C ALA A 41 -0.39 -12.02 -3.95
N ASN A 42 -0.34 -11.30 -5.07
CA ASN A 42 0.79 -10.47 -5.49
C ASN A 42 0.30 -9.12 -6.05
N ALA A 43 1.23 -8.27 -6.48
CA ALA A 43 0.91 -6.95 -7.04
C ALA A 43 -0.09 -6.97 -8.22
N GLY A 44 -0.15 -8.06 -8.99
CA GLY A 44 -1.11 -8.23 -10.09
C GLY A 44 -2.54 -8.55 -9.64
N ASP A 45 -2.73 -8.93 -8.37
CA ASP A 45 -4.04 -9.24 -7.78
C ASP A 45 -4.63 -8.02 -7.02
N ILE A 46 -3.97 -6.86 -7.10
CA ILE A 46 -4.48 -5.59 -6.58
C ILE A 46 -5.58 -5.11 -7.50
N GLU A 47 -6.80 -5.00 -6.96
CA GLU A 47 -7.97 -4.55 -7.72
C GLU A 47 -8.05 -3.02 -7.72
N ASP A 48 -7.68 -2.40 -6.61
CA ASP A 48 -7.69 -0.95 -6.45
C ASP A 48 -6.65 -0.49 -5.41
N TYR A 49 -6.21 0.77 -5.53
CA TYR A 49 -5.34 1.41 -4.56
C TYR A 49 -5.70 2.88 -4.37
N TYR A 50 -5.61 3.32 -3.13
CA TYR A 50 -5.82 4.71 -2.74
C TYR A 50 -4.56 5.23 -2.07
N ILE A 51 -4.07 6.36 -2.57
CA ILE A 51 -3.02 7.13 -1.94
C ILE A 51 -3.72 8.26 -1.22
N ASP A 52 -3.61 8.28 0.10
CA ASP A 52 -4.14 9.41 0.86
C ASP A 52 -3.38 10.67 0.44
N GLU A 53 -4.09 11.80 0.39
CA GLU A 53 -3.44 13.07 0.09
C GLU A 53 -2.34 13.27 1.13
N VAL A 54 -1.09 13.30 0.69
CA VAL A 54 0.00 13.76 1.54
C VAL A 54 -0.36 15.21 1.80
N GLU A 55 -0.66 15.57 3.06
CA GLU A 55 -0.73 16.96 3.48
C GLU A 55 0.63 17.60 3.15
N VAL A 56 0.76 18.11 1.92
CA VAL A 56 1.67 19.18 1.63
C VAL A 56 1.05 20.35 2.35
N GLU A 57 1.64 20.73 3.50
CA GLU A 57 1.48 22.10 3.97
C GLU A 57 1.90 22.98 2.80
N ASP A 58 0.92 23.43 2.01
CA ASP A 58 1.10 24.57 1.12
C ASP A 58 1.52 25.69 2.07
N GLU A 59 2.83 25.98 2.12
CA GLU A 59 3.34 27.21 2.69
C GLU A 59 2.59 28.31 1.95
N GLU A 60 1.56 28.88 2.60
CA GLU A 60 0.78 29.96 2.02
C GLU A 60 1.76 31.01 1.48
N GLU A 61 1.76 31.20 0.16
CA GLU A 61 2.49 32.29 -0.45
C GLU A 61 1.90 33.58 0.14
N ASP A 62 2.64 34.20 1.06
CA ASP A 62 2.43 35.55 1.54
C ASP A 62 2.48 36.50 0.31
N GLU A 63 1.35 36.65 -0.37
CA GLU A 63 1.10 37.78 -1.27
C GLU A 63 0.88 39.02 -0.39
N GLU A 64 1.96 39.56 0.18
CA GLU A 64 1.96 40.95 0.66
C GLU A 64 2.16 41.90 -0.55
N GLU A 65 1.21 42.84 -0.67
CA GLU A 65 1.01 43.89 -1.71
C GLU A 65 2.27 44.60 -2.26
#